data_AF-A0A915AF97-F1
#
_entry.id   AF-A0A915AF97-F1
#
_cell.length_a   1.000
_cell.length_b   1.000
_cell.length_c   1.000
_cell.angle_alpha   90.00
_cell.angle_beta   90.00
_cell.angle_gamma   90.00
#
_symmetry.space_group_name_H-M   'P 1'
#
loop_
_entity.id
_entity.type
_entity.pdbx_description
1 polymer ?
#
loop_
_entity_poly.entity_id
_entity_poly.type
_entity_poly.pdbx_seq_one_letter_code
_entity_poly.pdbx_strand_id
1 'polypeptide(L)'
;MMRMKRCCSLLLIIGCSYTCALSIPQTNLLSTITPVATRNGREVNEVNNGENTSVRSDNDMSVIENAALSGSLNKSIDPCDDFYEFVCDGWMRKHPLTDSDAKLTQFRTDDLIITRKMRALLENRDRYFDGSHTAQLIFDMYDRCKNVDERMKVASKPIFELLAKMDRVSSLTDKLLEVKSISIFFRWFVDSDMKNATKNRIMLLPAYPDIGRPYFVLRKYGYVRRALSRYLRRVLSILVHDDIDQIFFKPLNDEVERRINSFFLLETAIAKVMRFFSTHKGFISKLTLLHSTENSRTEN
;
A
#
# COMPACT_ATOMS: atom_id res chain seq x y z
N MET A 1 -10.51 -31.88 -5.83
CA MET A 1 -9.17 -31.49 -5.34
C MET A 1 -8.12 -31.16 -6.41
N MET A 2 -8.15 -31.73 -7.63
CA MET A 2 -7.20 -31.35 -8.71
C MET A 2 -7.39 -29.93 -9.30
N ARG A 3 -8.60 -29.34 -9.20
CA ARG A 3 -8.90 -28.01 -9.77
C ARG A 3 -8.30 -26.84 -8.99
N MET A 4 -7.97 -27.02 -7.70
CA MET A 4 -7.52 -25.92 -6.82
C MET A 4 -6.00 -25.72 -6.83
N LYS A 5 -5.23 -26.77 -7.14
CA LYS A 5 -3.76 -26.72 -7.26
C LYS A 5 -3.26 -25.79 -8.38
N ARG A 6 -4.12 -25.44 -9.36
CA ARG A 6 -3.74 -24.70 -10.57
C ARG A 6 -4.12 -23.20 -10.56
N CYS A 7 -4.89 -22.73 -9.58
CA CYS A 7 -5.20 -21.30 -9.40
C CYS A 7 -4.04 -20.52 -8.75
N CYS A 8 -3.29 -21.15 -7.82
CA CYS A 8 -2.24 -20.48 -7.04
C CYS A 8 -1.15 -19.86 -7.90
N SER A 9 -0.74 -20.52 -8.99
CA SER A 9 0.36 -20.06 -9.84
C SER A 9 0.08 -18.70 -10.52
N LEU A 10 -1.19 -18.32 -10.75
CA LEU A 10 -1.52 -17.04 -11.39
C LEU A 10 -1.59 -15.87 -10.40
N LEU A 11 -2.10 -16.11 -9.19
CA LEU A 11 -2.13 -15.12 -8.12
C LEU A 11 -0.71 -14.69 -7.69
N LEU A 12 0.26 -15.58 -7.86
CA LEU A 12 1.69 -15.30 -7.68
C LEU A 12 2.28 -14.27 -8.62
N ILE A 13 1.91 -14.37 -9.88
CA ILE A 13 2.42 -13.51 -10.93
C ILE A 13 1.86 -12.09 -10.78
N ILE A 14 0.59 -11.98 -10.37
CA ILE A 14 -0.08 -10.70 -10.12
C ILE A 14 0.42 -10.08 -8.80
N GLY A 15 0.52 -10.88 -7.73
CA GLY A 15 1.06 -10.44 -6.45
C GLY A 15 2.48 -9.90 -6.55
N CYS A 16 3.36 -10.53 -7.35
CA CYS A 16 4.74 -10.08 -7.54
C CYS A 16 4.83 -8.74 -8.30
N SER A 17 3.96 -8.51 -9.31
CA SER A 17 3.87 -7.23 -10.03
C SER A 17 3.33 -6.07 -9.17
N TYR A 18 2.46 -6.35 -8.20
CA TYR A 18 1.99 -5.33 -7.25
C TYR A 18 2.96 -5.10 -6.10
N THR A 19 3.69 -6.12 -5.62
CA THR A 19 4.69 -5.94 -4.55
C THR A 19 5.89 -5.12 -5.01
N CYS A 20 6.26 -5.13 -6.29
CA CYS A 20 7.31 -4.25 -6.80
C CYS A 20 6.87 -2.78 -6.94
N ALA A 21 5.55 -2.51 -6.97
CA ALA A 21 4.97 -1.17 -7.03
C ALA A 21 4.47 -0.64 -5.68
N LEU A 22 4.36 -1.50 -4.66
CA LEU A 22 3.84 -1.18 -3.32
C LEU A 22 4.78 -1.57 -2.17
N SER A 23 6.03 -1.96 -2.44
CA SER A 23 7.07 -2.15 -1.42
C SER A 23 7.69 -0.83 -0.93
N ILE A 24 6.92 0.25 -0.92
CA ILE A 24 7.08 1.30 0.07
C ILE A 24 6.07 0.95 1.17
N PRO A 25 6.50 0.50 2.36
CA PRO A 25 5.57 0.39 3.46
C PRO A 25 5.01 1.80 3.69
N GLN A 26 3.72 2.01 3.44
CA GLN A 26 3.01 3.14 4.02
C GLN A 26 2.93 2.88 5.52
N THR A 27 4.03 3.13 6.22
CA THR A 27 4.02 3.33 7.65
C THR A 27 3.21 4.60 7.88
N ASN A 28 2.03 4.45 8.49
CA ASN A 28 1.34 5.56 9.12
C ASN A 28 2.25 6.06 10.26
N LEU A 29 3.17 6.97 9.95
CA LEU A 29 3.86 7.77 10.96
C LEU A 29 2.91 8.90 11.37
N LEU A 30 1.87 8.56 12.14
CA LEU A 30 1.26 9.52 13.05
C LEU A 30 2.18 9.61 14.27
N SER A 31 3.33 10.28 14.10
CA SER A 31 4.04 10.81 15.25
C SER A 31 3.29 12.06 15.68
N THR A 32 2.58 11.96 16.79
CA THR A 32 2.18 13.09 17.63
C THR A 32 3.37 14.02 17.80
N ILE A 33 3.37 15.16 17.10
CA ILE A 33 4.20 16.30 17.46
C ILE A 33 3.49 16.93 18.66
N THR A 34 3.80 16.46 19.86
CA THR A 34 3.59 17.27 21.05
C THR A 34 4.66 18.36 21.03
N PRO A 35 4.31 19.65 21.13
CA PRO A 35 5.32 20.68 21.28
C PRO A 35 6.00 20.48 22.64
N VAL A 36 7.28 20.13 22.61
CA VAL A 36 8.16 20.19 23.78
C VAL A 36 8.34 21.67 24.12
N ALA A 37 7.59 22.15 25.10
CA ALA A 37 7.84 23.43 25.75
C ALA A 37 9.14 23.30 26.56
N THR A 38 10.23 23.90 26.07
CA THR A 38 11.46 24.05 26.85
C THR A 38 11.20 25.06 27.98
N ARG A 39 10.93 24.55 29.17
CA ARG A 39 10.78 25.33 30.41
C ARG A 39 12.18 25.66 30.93
N ASN A 40 12.77 26.77 30.47
CA ASN A 40 13.91 27.37 31.16
C ASN A 40 13.41 28.09 32.40
N GLY A 41 13.57 27.45 33.56
CA GLY A 41 13.32 28.05 34.86
C GLY A 41 14.33 29.15 35.15
N ARG A 42 13.82 30.36 35.38
CA ARG A 42 14.37 31.31 36.35
C ARG A 42 13.22 31.73 37.25
N GLU A 43 13.32 31.35 38.52
CA GLU A 43 12.49 31.91 39.58
C GLU A 43 12.77 33.41 39.66
N VAL A 44 11.72 34.22 39.53
CA VAL A 44 11.71 35.60 39.99
C VAL A 44 10.43 35.80 40.78
N ASN A 45 10.63 36.19 42.03
CA ASN A 45 9.65 36.30 43.10
C ASN A 45 8.44 37.17 42.74
N GLU A 46 7.27 36.77 43.26
CA GLU A 46 6.08 37.61 43.34
C GLU A 46 6.40 38.90 44.10
N VAL A 47 6.25 40.04 43.42
CA VAL A 47 6.04 41.33 44.05
C VAL A 47 4.74 41.88 43.50
N ASN A 48 3.71 41.88 44.36
CA ASN A 48 2.48 42.63 44.13
C ASN A 48 2.83 44.12 44.13
N ASN A 49 2.56 44.80 43.02
CA ASN A 49 2.20 46.21 43.03
C ASN A 49 1.27 46.47 41.85
N GLY A 50 0.03 46.83 42.18
CA GLY A 50 -0.93 47.28 41.20
C GLY A 50 -0.53 48.65 40.69
N GLU A 51 -0.50 48.81 39.37
CA GLU A 51 -0.58 50.10 38.71
C GLU A 51 -1.20 49.92 37.32
N ASN A 52 -2.32 50.62 37.12
CA ASN A 52 -3.02 50.75 35.84
C ASN A 52 -2.05 51.15 34.74
N THR A 53 -1.90 50.33 33.72
CA THR A 53 -1.35 50.77 32.43
C THR A 53 -2.23 50.29 31.29
N SER A 54 -2.44 51.22 30.36
CA SER A 54 -3.43 51.24 29.30
C SER A 54 -3.38 50.01 28.39
N VAL A 55 -4.56 49.52 28.02
CA VAL A 55 -4.76 48.63 26.87
C VAL A 55 -4.30 49.38 25.62
N ARG A 56 -3.06 49.12 25.19
CA ARG A 56 -2.56 49.51 23.88
C ARG A 56 -3.05 48.47 22.89
N SER A 57 -3.92 48.89 21.96
CA SER A 57 -4.30 48.08 20.81
C SER A 57 -3.08 47.91 19.90
N ASP A 58 -2.31 46.84 20.11
CA ASP A 58 -1.36 46.36 19.12
C ASP A 58 -2.13 45.52 18.10
N ASN A 59 -2.62 46.23 17.09
CA ASN A 59 -3.26 45.69 15.92
C ASN A 59 -2.22 45.17 14.92
N ASP A 60 -1.24 44.39 15.41
CA ASP A 60 -0.18 43.80 14.59
C ASP A 60 -0.36 42.28 14.53
N MET A 61 -1.51 41.88 13.98
CA MET A 61 -1.65 40.54 13.43
C MET A 61 -0.77 40.50 12.17
N SER A 62 0.52 40.21 12.35
CA SER A 62 1.43 39.91 11.24
C SER A 62 0.75 38.91 10.31
N VAL A 63 0.32 39.40 9.14
CA VAL A 63 -0.29 38.56 8.12
C VAL A 63 0.83 37.67 7.61
N ILE A 64 0.83 36.41 8.03
CA ILE A 64 1.68 35.39 7.42
C ILE A 64 1.16 35.21 6.00
N GLU A 65 1.77 35.92 5.05
CA GLU A 65 1.42 35.79 3.64
C GLU A 65 1.90 34.43 3.14
N ASN A 66 0.98 33.47 3.09
CA ASN A 66 1.25 32.15 2.54
C ASN A 66 1.09 32.21 1.02
N ALA A 67 2.20 32.37 0.30
CA ALA A 67 2.20 32.47 -1.16
C ALA A 67 1.57 31.25 -1.87
N ALA A 68 1.68 30.05 -1.29
CA ALA A 68 1.06 28.86 -1.85
C ALA A 68 -0.47 28.90 -1.75
N LEU A 69 -1.00 29.35 -0.60
CA LEU A 69 -2.43 29.59 -0.40
C LEU A 69 -2.93 30.72 -1.30
N SER A 70 -2.27 31.88 -1.27
CA SER A 70 -2.63 33.01 -2.15
C SER A 70 -2.65 32.61 -3.62
N GLY A 71 -1.72 31.74 -4.03
CA GLY A 71 -1.62 31.21 -5.39
C GLY A 71 -2.65 30.14 -5.75
N SER A 72 -3.36 29.55 -4.78
CA SER A 72 -4.40 28.55 -5.00
C SER A 72 -5.82 29.14 -5.06
N LEU A 73 -6.03 30.30 -4.44
CA LEU A 73 -7.35 30.95 -4.40
C LEU A 73 -7.83 31.43 -5.77
N ASN A 74 -9.09 31.20 -6.09
CA ASN A 74 -9.83 31.90 -7.15
C ASN A 74 -10.83 32.88 -6.53
N LYS A 75 -10.44 34.16 -6.46
CA LYS A 75 -11.26 35.25 -5.89
C LYS A 75 -12.49 35.63 -6.72
N SER A 76 -12.67 35.06 -7.91
CA SER A 76 -13.87 35.27 -8.74
C SER A 76 -15.04 34.37 -8.35
N ILE A 77 -14.82 33.40 -7.46
CA ILE A 77 -15.84 32.47 -6.95
C ILE A 77 -16.23 32.92 -5.54
N ASP A 78 -17.52 32.94 -5.21
CA ASP A 78 -17.94 33.19 -3.84
C ASP A 78 -17.62 31.95 -2.97
N PRO A 79 -16.83 32.07 -1.89
CA PRO A 79 -16.56 30.95 -0.98
C PRO A 79 -17.83 30.36 -0.35
N CYS A 80 -18.94 31.11 -0.31
CA CYS A 80 -20.22 30.63 0.22
C CYS A 80 -20.97 29.73 -0.78
N ASP A 81 -20.68 29.86 -2.08
CA ASP A 81 -21.27 29.06 -3.14
C ASP A 81 -20.47 27.77 -3.38
N ASP A 82 -19.15 27.91 -3.58
CA ASP A 82 -18.24 26.78 -3.75
C ASP A 82 -16.88 27.07 -3.10
N PHE A 83 -16.77 26.69 -1.83
CA PHE A 83 -15.53 26.85 -1.08
C PHE A 83 -14.36 26.04 -1.69
N TYR A 84 -14.64 24.89 -2.31
CA TYR A 84 -13.59 24.06 -2.90
C TYR A 84 -12.97 24.74 -4.12
N GLU A 85 -13.79 25.20 -5.05
CA GLU A 85 -13.29 25.93 -6.22
C GLU A 85 -12.67 27.27 -5.80
N PHE A 86 -13.25 28.00 -4.84
CA PHE A 86 -12.65 29.22 -4.31
C PHE A 86 -11.22 28.98 -3.78
N VAL A 87 -10.96 27.89 -3.06
CA VAL A 87 -9.63 27.66 -2.45
C VAL A 87 -8.64 26.86 -3.31
N CYS A 88 -9.12 26.03 -4.24
CA CYS A 88 -8.29 25.05 -4.94
C CYS A 88 -8.16 25.28 -6.46
N ASP A 89 -9.06 26.02 -7.09
CA ASP A 89 -9.11 26.17 -8.55
C ASP A 89 -7.80 26.77 -9.12
N GLY A 90 -7.23 27.77 -8.43
CA GLY A 90 -5.93 28.33 -8.79
C GLY A 90 -4.79 27.30 -8.75
N TRP A 91 -4.85 26.34 -7.83
CA TRP A 91 -3.89 25.24 -7.77
C TRP A 91 -4.14 24.21 -8.87
N MET A 92 -5.40 23.82 -9.11
CA MET A 92 -5.77 22.86 -10.15
C MET A 92 -5.35 23.34 -11.55
N ARG A 93 -5.56 24.63 -11.87
CA ARG A 93 -5.09 25.21 -13.14
C ARG A 93 -3.58 25.14 -13.33
N LYS A 94 -2.81 25.28 -12.26
CA LYS A 94 -1.34 25.24 -12.29
C LYS A 94 -0.78 23.81 -12.32
N HIS A 95 -1.60 22.82 -11.96
CA HIS A 95 -1.20 21.41 -11.83
C HIS A 95 -2.14 20.53 -12.65
N PRO A 96 -2.05 20.58 -13.99
CA PRO A 96 -2.82 19.69 -14.84
C PRO A 96 -2.40 18.24 -14.63
N LEU A 97 -3.35 17.32 -14.78
CA LEU A 97 -3.08 15.88 -14.72
C LEU A 97 -2.12 15.47 -15.85
N THR A 98 -1.08 14.72 -15.52
CA THR A 98 -0.14 14.16 -16.49
C THR A 98 -0.54 12.74 -16.88
N ASP A 99 -0.09 12.24 -18.03
CA ASP A 99 -0.34 10.87 -18.48
C ASP A 99 0.15 9.81 -17.47
N SER A 100 1.13 10.16 -16.63
CA SER A 100 1.68 9.29 -15.60
C SER A 100 0.85 9.22 -14.31
N ASP A 101 -0.04 10.18 -14.07
CA ASP A 101 -0.78 10.27 -12.81
C ASP A 101 -2.27 9.99 -13.03
N ALA A 102 -2.82 8.99 -12.33
CA ALA A 102 -4.26 8.74 -12.32
C ALA A 102 -5.04 9.76 -11.47
N LYS A 103 -4.35 10.43 -10.55
CA LYS A 103 -4.87 11.49 -9.69
C LYS A 103 -3.72 12.41 -9.27
N LEU A 104 -3.96 13.71 -9.28
CA LEU A 104 -3.00 14.71 -8.81
C LEU A 104 -3.56 15.44 -7.59
N THR A 105 -2.72 15.58 -6.57
CA THR A 105 -3.01 16.28 -5.31
C THR A 105 -1.75 17.01 -4.85
N GLN A 106 -1.87 17.88 -3.86
CA GLN A 106 -0.70 18.50 -3.21
C GLN A 106 0.23 17.43 -2.62
N PHE A 107 -0.32 16.41 -1.95
CA PHE A 107 0.47 15.27 -1.45
C PHE A 107 1.27 14.57 -2.53
N ARG A 108 0.70 14.39 -3.73
CA ARG A 108 1.43 13.79 -4.86
C ARG A 108 2.58 14.69 -5.34
N THR A 109 2.38 16.00 -5.29
CA THR A 109 3.43 16.98 -5.63
C THR A 109 4.59 16.90 -4.64
N ASP A 110 4.29 16.81 -3.35
CA ASP A 110 5.29 16.65 -2.30
C ASP A 110 6.01 15.30 -2.39
N ASP A 111 5.27 14.21 -2.64
CA ASP A 111 5.82 12.88 -2.88
C ASP A 111 6.79 12.87 -4.06
N LEU A 112 6.49 13.57 -5.16
CA LEU A 112 7.41 13.73 -6.28
C LEU A 112 8.69 14.48 -5.89
N ILE A 113 8.58 15.53 -5.07
CA ILE A 113 9.75 16.30 -4.60
C ILE A 113 10.62 15.42 -3.69
N ILE A 114 10.00 14.72 -2.73
CA ILE A 114 10.68 13.83 -1.80
C ILE A 114 11.35 12.69 -2.58
N THR A 115 10.63 12.05 -3.49
CA THR A 115 11.16 10.97 -4.35
C THR A 115 12.37 11.44 -5.15
N ARG A 116 12.32 12.64 -5.75
CA ARG A 116 13.47 13.21 -6.46
C ARG A 116 14.67 13.46 -5.53
N LYS A 117 14.45 13.98 -4.33
CA LYS A 117 15.51 14.18 -3.34
C LYS A 117 16.11 12.85 -2.90
N MET A 118 15.28 11.86 -2.56
CA MET A 118 15.72 10.51 -2.19
C MET A 118 16.54 9.87 -3.30
N ARG A 119 16.08 9.99 -4.55
CA ARG A 119 16.82 9.53 -5.73
C ARG A 119 18.20 10.18 -5.84
N ALA A 120 18.29 11.51 -5.69
CA ALA A 120 19.56 12.22 -5.73
C ALA A 120 20.54 11.79 -4.64
N LEU A 121 20.04 11.44 -3.44
CA LEU A 121 20.87 10.87 -2.37
C LEU A 121 21.40 9.48 -2.77
N LEU A 122 20.51 8.61 -3.28
CA LEU A 122 20.84 7.23 -3.64
C LEU A 122 21.73 7.13 -4.89
N GLU A 123 21.69 8.11 -5.78
CA GLU A 123 22.57 8.19 -6.96
C GLU A 123 23.97 8.72 -6.62
N ASN A 124 24.15 9.35 -5.47
CA ASN A 124 25.43 9.93 -5.05
C ASN A 124 26.06 9.11 -3.92
N ARG A 125 26.32 7.83 -4.20
CA ARG A 125 26.89 6.87 -3.24
C ARG A 125 28.19 7.38 -2.63
N ASP A 126 29.10 7.91 -3.43
CA ASP A 126 30.42 8.37 -2.95
C ASP A 126 30.33 9.46 -1.89
N ARG A 127 29.28 10.30 -1.95
CA ARG A 127 29.07 11.37 -0.98
C ARG A 127 28.36 10.91 0.28
N TYR A 128 27.39 9.99 0.16
CA TYR A 128 26.45 9.68 1.24
C TYR A 128 26.66 8.29 1.86
N PHE A 129 27.54 7.47 1.31
CA PHE A 129 27.93 6.20 1.90
C PHE A 129 28.85 6.42 3.10
N ASP A 130 28.39 6.02 4.28
CA ASP A 130 29.09 6.21 5.56
C ASP A 130 29.90 4.98 6.00
N GLY A 131 30.00 3.94 5.15
CA GLY A 131 30.66 2.68 5.49
C GLY A 131 29.81 1.70 6.31
N SER A 132 28.61 2.08 6.74
CA SER A 132 27.74 1.20 7.53
C SER A 132 27.11 0.09 6.69
N HIS A 133 26.80 -1.03 7.35
CA HIS A 133 26.09 -2.14 6.71
C HIS A 133 24.70 -1.73 6.20
N THR A 134 23.99 -0.88 6.97
CA THR A 134 22.68 -0.35 6.58
C THR A 134 22.76 0.47 5.30
N ALA A 135 23.72 1.38 5.20
CA ALA A 135 23.92 2.16 3.98
C ALA A 135 24.26 1.23 2.80
N GLN A 136 25.12 0.24 3.01
CA GLN A 136 25.46 -0.74 1.97
C GLN A 136 24.22 -1.45 1.42
N LEU A 137 23.35 -1.97 2.29
CA LEU A 137 22.10 -2.63 1.88
C LEU A 137 21.19 -1.69 1.08
N ILE A 138 21.04 -0.44 1.51
CA ILE A 138 20.19 0.55 0.84
C ILE A 138 20.72 0.87 -0.57
N PHE A 139 22.01 1.17 -0.71
CA PHE A 139 22.62 1.47 -2.01
C PHE A 139 22.62 0.26 -2.95
N ASP A 140 22.99 -0.92 -2.45
CA ASP A 140 23.01 -2.14 -3.26
C ASP A 140 21.59 -2.52 -3.72
N MET A 141 20.57 -2.32 -2.88
CA MET A 141 19.17 -2.51 -3.27
C MET A 141 18.76 -1.52 -4.38
N TYR A 142 19.14 -0.25 -4.26
CA TYR A 142 18.85 0.77 -5.27
C TYR A 142 19.52 0.44 -6.62
N ASP A 143 20.80 0.08 -6.59
CA ASP A 143 21.56 -0.26 -7.80
C ASP A 143 20.99 -1.50 -8.50
N ARG A 144 20.61 -2.53 -7.75
CA ARG A 144 19.92 -3.72 -8.31
C ARG A 144 18.57 -3.38 -8.93
N CYS A 145 17.78 -2.51 -8.30
CA CYS A 145 16.48 -2.10 -8.83
C CYS A 145 16.60 -1.34 -10.17
N LYS A 146 17.63 -0.50 -10.28
CA LYS A 146 17.93 0.33 -11.45
C LYS A 146 18.58 -0.46 -12.60
N ASN A 147 19.22 -1.59 -12.32
CA ASN A 147 19.91 -2.41 -13.32
C ASN A 147 18.93 -3.14 -14.26
N VAL A 148 18.54 -2.47 -15.34
CA VAL A 148 17.61 -3.02 -16.35
C VAL A 148 18.22 -4.22 -17.08
N ASP A 149 19.52 -4.17 -17.39
CA ASP A 149 20.20 -5.23 -18.15
C ASP A 149 20.26 -6.54 -17.36
N GLU A 150 20.57 -6.47 -16.07
CA GLU A 150 20.53 -7.64 -15.19
C GLU A 150 19.10 -8.19 -15.09
N ARG A 151 18.10 -7.32 -14.94
CA ARG A 151 16.69 -7.74 -14.89
C ARG A 151 16.25 -8.42 -16.19
N MET A 152 16.67 -7.92 -17.35
CA MET A 152 16.38 -8.54 -18.65
C MET A 152 17.08 -9.90 -18.82
N LYS A 153 18.31 -10.05 -18.31
CA LYS A 153 19.04 -11.32 -18.34
C LYS A 153 18.42 -12.37 -17.42
N VAL A 154 17.98 -11.96 -16.23
CA VAL A 154 17.35 -12.86 -15.25
C VAL A 154 15.95 -13.29 -15.69
N ALA A 155 15.24 -12.42 -16.42
CA ALA A 155 13.91 -12.66 -16.97
C ALA A 155 12.95 -13.26 -15.91
N SER A 156 12.15 -14.25 -16.28
CA SER A 156 11.18 -14.88 -15.37
C SER A 156 11.76 -15.95 -14.43
N LYS A 157 13.09 -16.18 -14.45
CA LYS A 157 13.73 -17.25 -13.65
C LYS A 157 13.37 -17.22 -12.15
N PRO A 158 13.34 -16.07 -11.44
CA PRO A 158 12.99 -16.04 -10.03
C PRO A 158 11.55 -16.49 -9.75
N ILE A 159 10.65 -16.24 -10.70
CA ILE A 159 9.25 -16.70 -10.61
C ILE A 159 9.20 -18.23 -10.72
N PHE A 160 9.95 -18.81 -11.66
CA PHE A 160 10.04 -20.27 -11.82
C PHE A 160 10.68 -20.96 -10.62
N GLU A 161 11.72 -20.37 -10.03
CA GLU A 161 12.33 -20.89 -8.80
C GLU A 161 11.31 -20.93 -7.65
N LEU A 162 10.48 -19.90 -7.52
CA LEU A 162 9.40 -19.86 -6.52
C LEU A 162 8.32 -20.93 -6.82
N LEU A 163 7.90 -21.06 -8.07
CA LEU A 163 6.93 -22.09 -8.47
C LEU A 163 7.46 -23.51 -8.22
N ALA A 164 8.74 -23.77 -8.51
CA ALA A 164 9.38 -25.04 -8.23
C ALA A 164 9.39 -25.37 -6.72
N LYS A 165 9.67 -24.36 -5.86
CA LYS A 165 9.59 -24.55 -4.40
C LYS A 165 8.19 -24.96 -3.96
N MET A 166 7.16 -24.31 -4.51
CA MET A 166 5.78 -24.66 -4.20
C MET A 166 5.39 -26.05 -4.68
N ASP A 167 5.95 -26.55 -5.79
CA ASP A 167 5.62 -27.89 -6.30
C ASP A 167 6.24 -29.02 -5.46
N ARG A 168 7.26 -28.71 -4.65
CA ARG A 168 7.83 -29.67 -3.68
C ARG A 168 6.91 -29.94 -2.49
N VAL A 169 6.02 -29.02 -2.15
CA VAL A 169 5.07 -29.18 -1.05
C VAL A 169 3.69 -29.63 -1.55
N SER A 170 3.09 -30.57 -0.84
CA SER A 170 1.92 -31.31 -1.32
C SER A 170 0.59 -30.64 -0.94
N SER A 171 0.50 -30.07 0.26
CA SER A 171 -0.72 -29.46 0.78
C SER A 171 -0.90 -28.04 0.26
N LEU A 172 -2.15 -27.61 0.14
CA LEU A 172 -2.45 -26.23 -0.24
C LEU A 172 -1.95 -25.25 0.83
N THR A 173 -2.08 -25.61 2.11
CA THR A 173 -1.63 -24.77 3.22
C THR A 173 -0.12 -24.52 3.15
N ASP A 174 0.68 -25.56 2.92
CA ASP A 174 2.14 -25.44 2.82
C ASP A 174 2.54 -24.60 1.60
N LYS A 175 1.84 -24.78 0.47
CA LYS A 175 2.03 -23.93 -0.72
C LYS A 175 1.76 -22.46 -0.42
N LEU A 176 0.72 -22.14 0.36
CA LEU A 176 0.40 -20.77 0.74
C LEU A 176 1.43 -20.17 1.70
N LEU A 177 1.95 -20.99 2.63
CA LEU A 177 3.01 -20.60 3.56
C LEU A 177 4.34 -20.34 2.85
N GLU A 178 4.70 -21.13 1.85
CA GLU A 178 5.93 -20.95 1.07
C GLU A 178 5.96 -19.62 0.32
N VAL A 179 4.79 -19.17 -0.12
CA VAL A 179 4.64 -17.95 -0.90
C VAL A 179 4.71 -16.68 -0.04
N LYS A 180 4.56 -16.80 1.30
CA LYS A 180 4.66 -15.80 2.40
C LYS A 180 3.93 -14.46 2.23
N SER A 181 4.05 -13.83 1.06
CA SER A 181 3.58 -12.50 0.70
C SER A 181 2.16 -12.47 0.12
N ILE A 182 1.55 -13.62 -0.20
CA ILE A 182 0.25 -13.64 -0.91
C ILE A 182 -0.86 -14.17 -0.01
N SER A 183 -1.64 -13.23 0.49
CA SER A 183 -2.82 -13.49 1.29
C SER A 183 -4.02 -13.79 0.40
N ILE A 184 -4.11 -15.03 -0.11
CA ILE A 184 -5.17 -15.42 -1.05
C ILE A 184 -6.54 -15.52 -0.38
N PHE A 185 -6.61 -16.14 0.80
CA PHE A 185 -7.88 -16.39 1.50
C PHE A 185 -8.05 -15.52 2.75
N PHE A 186 -6.96 -15.31 3.47
CA PHE A 186 -6.89 -14.48 4.66
C PHE A 186 -5.55 -13.76 4.68
N ARG A 187 -5.57 -12.51 5.15
CA ARG A 187 -4.37 -11.78 5.57
C ARG A 187 -4.13 -12.11 7.02
N TRP A 188 -2.90 -12.41 7.36
CA TRP A 188 -2.49 -12.61 8.75
C TRP A 188 -1.26 -11.76 9.04
N PHE A 189 -1.22 -11.18 10.23
CA PHE A 189 -0.14 -10.31 10.68
C PHE A 189 -0.11 -10.28 12.20
N VAL A 190 0.96 -9.75 12.76
CA VAL A 190 1.09 -9.52 14.20
C VAL A 190 0.85 -8.04 14.47
N ASP A 191 -0.06 -7.74 15.39
CA ASP A 191 -0.37 -6.36 15.80
C ASP A 191 -0.65 -6.33 17.31
N SER A 192 -0.70 -5.13 17.88
CA SER A 192 -1.10 -4.87 19.26
C SER A 192 -2.50 -5.43 19.55
N ASP A 193 -2.66 -6.05 20.72
CA ASP A 193 -3.97 -6.49 21.19
C ASP A 193 -4.82 -5.26 21.52
N MET A 194 -5.97 -5.12 20.84
CA MET A 194 -6.90 -4.00 21.03
C MET A 194 -7.42 -3.90 22.48
N LYS A 195 -7.40 -5.00 23.26
CA LYS A 195 -7.78 -5.00 24.68
C LYS A 195 -6.57 -4.81 25.60
N ASN A 196 -5.35 -4.98 25.11
CA ASN A 196 -4.13 -4.81 25.88
C ASN A 196 -2.94 -4.45 24.99
N ALA A 197 -2.67 -3.15 24.84
CA ALA A 197 -1.61 -2.64 23.99
C ALA A 197 -0.17 -3.06 24.40
N THR A 198 0.01 -3.67 25.58
CA THR A 198 1.32 -4.23 26.00
C THR A 198 1.61 -5.60 25.38
N LYS A 199 0.64 -6.22 24.71
CA LYS A 199 0.76 -7.55 24.09
C LYS A 199 0.53 -7.44 22.59
N ASN A 200 1.21 -8.32 21.85
CA ASN A 200 0.96 -8.55 20.44
C ASN A 200 0.15 -9.83 20.24
N ARG A 201 -0.65 -9.88 19.17
CA ARG A 201 -1.43 -11.05 18.75
C ARG A 201 -1.39 -11.25 17.25
N ILE A 202 -1.60 -12.49 16.84
CA ILE A 202 -1.87 -12.82 15.45
C ILE A 202 -3.29 -12.37 15.12
N MET A 203 -3.40 -11.49 14.14
CA MET A 203 -4.66 -10.99 13.58
C MET A 203 -4.95 -11.75 12.29
N LEU A 204 -6.19 -12.23 12.13
CA LEU A 204 -6.68 -12.84 10.90
C LEU A 204 -7.78 -11.96 10.30
N LEU A 205 -7.52 -11.45 9.10
CA LEU A 205 -8.48 -10.67 8.33
C LEU A 205 -8.84 -11.40 7.04
N PRO A 206 -10.08 -11.29 6.55
CA PRO A 206 -10.42 -11.83 5.24
C PRO A 206 -9.60 -11.14 4.14
N ALA A 207 -9.21 -11.91 3.13
CA ALA A 207 -8.61 -11.36 1.92
C ALA A 207 -9.67 -10.67 1.05
N TYR A 208 -9.23 -9.68 0.27
CA TYR A 208 -10.06 -8.97 -0.69
C TYR A 208 -9.63 -9.35 -2.10
N PRO A 209 -10.54 -9.33 -3.08
CA PRO A 209 -10.15 -9.45 -4.48
C PRO A 209 -9.12 -8.37 -4.84
N ASP A 210 -8.09 -8.73 -5.61
CA ASP A 210 -6.87 -7.92 -5.80
C ASP A 210 -7.17 -6.49 -6.28
N ILE A 211 -8.10 -6.35 -7.23
CA ILE A 211 -8.49 -5.05 -7.78
C ILE A 211 -9.77 -4.49 -7.15
N GLY A 212 -10.37 -5.20 -6.19
CA GLY A 212 -11.58 -4.79 -5.48
C GLY A 212 -12.86 -5.47 -5.94
N ARG A 213 -13.78 -5.66 -4.98
CA ARG A 213 -15.04 -6.39 -5.18
C ARG A 213 -15.91 -5.90 -6.35
N PRO A 214 -16.16 -4.58 -6.54
CA PRO A 214 -17.10 -4.11 -7.56
C PRO A 214 -16.75 -4.60 -8.98
N TYR A 215 -15.46 -4.73 -9.29
CA TYR A 215 -14.98 -5.13 -10.60
C TYR A 215 -15.28 -6.59 -10.97
N PHE A 216 -15.52 -7.46 -9.98
CA PHE A 216 -15.86 -8.86 -10.22
C PHE A 216 -17.36 -9.15 -10.22
N VAL A 217 -18.16 -8.31 -9.54
CA VAL A 217 -19.60 -8.58 -9.31
C VAL A 217 -20.55 -7.64 -10.04
N LEU A 218 -20.13 -6.41 -10.36
CA LEU A 218 -21.01 -5.43 -11.01
C LEU A 218 -20.78 -5.40 -12.52
N ARG A 219 -21.87 -5.60 -13.28
CA ARG A 219 -21.83 -5.64 -14.76
C ARG A 219 -21.28 -4.35 -15.39
N LYS A 220 -21.53 -3.18 -14.77
CA LYS A 220 -21.05 -1.88 -15.27
C LYS A 220 -19.52 -1.79 -15.42
N TYR A 221 -18.77 -2.58 -14.64
CA TYR A 221 -17.31 -2.61 -14.69
C TYR A 221 -16.74 -3.73 -15.58
N GLY A 222 -17.55 -4.31 -16.48
CA GLY A 222 -17.10 -5.37 -17.38
C GLY A 222 -15.90 -4.99 -18.25
N TYR A 223 -15.70 -3.70 -18.53
CA TYR A 223 -14.52 -3.21 -19.27
C TYR A 223 -13.22 -3.44 -18.51
N VAL A 224 -13.21 -3.31 -17.18
CA VAL A 224 -12.04 -3.56 -16.33
C VAL A 224 -11.66 -5.02 -16.36
N ARG A 225 -12.64 -5.93 -16.28
CA ARG A 225 -12.38 -7.38 -16.41
C ARG A 225 -11.78 -7.74 -17.76
N ARG A 226 -12.25 -7.12 -18.85
CA ARG A 226 -11.67 -7.31 -20.19
C ARG A 226 -10.23 -6.78 -20.27
N ALA A 227 -9.96 -5.61 -19.70
CA ALA A 227 -8.62 -5.05 -19.64
C ALA A 227 -7.67 -5.94 -18.82
N LEU A 228 -8.11 -6.40 -17.64
CA LEU A 228 -7.35 -7.31 -16.80
C LEU A 228 -7.09 -8.66 -17.52
N SER A 229 -8.09 -9.22 -18.20
CA SER A 229 -7.89 -10.44 -19.01
C SER A 229 -6.81 -10.25 -20.08
N ARG A 230 -6.80 -9.11 -20.79
CA ARG A 230 -5.74 -8.80 -21.77
C ARG A 230 -4.37 -8.66 -21.11
N TYR A 231 -4.29 -7.99 -19.96
CA TYR A 231 -3.06 -7.87 -19.19
C TYR A 231 -2.52 -9.24 -18.76
N LEU A 232 -3.36 -10.08 -18.14
CA LEU A 232 -2.98 -11.42 -17.71
C LEU A 232 -2.53 -12.31 -18.86
N ARG A 233 -3.18 -12.20 -20.02
CA ARG A 233 -2.75 -12.91 -21.24
C ARG A 233 -1.34 -12.50 -21.64
N ARG A 234 -1.02 -11.21 -21.61
CA ARG A 234 0.33 -10.71 -21.94
C ARG A 234 1.39 -11.15 -20.94
N VAL A 235 1.08 -11.15 -19.65
CA VAL A 235 2.02 -11.62 -18.63
C VAL A 235 2.24 -13.12 -18.77
N LEU A 236 1.17 -13.89 -18.93
CA LEU A 236 1.25 -15.34 -19.14
C LEU A 236 2.01 -15.69 -20.42
N SER A 237 1.86 -14.93 -21.51
CA SER A 237 2.62 -15.20 -22.74
C SER A 237 4.12 -15.00 -22.55
N ILE A 238 4.53 -14.03 -21.72
CA ILE A 238 5.96 -13.85 -21.37
C ILE A 238 6.45 -15.08 -20.60
N LEU A 239 5.69 -15.56 -19.62
CA LEU A 239 6.06 -16.73 -18.83
C LEU A 239 6.06 -18.03 -19.65
N VAL A 240 5.14 -18.18 -20.59
CA VAL A 240 5.14 -19.32 -21.51
C VAL A 240 6.37 -19.28 -22.42
N HIS A 241 6.78 -18.09 -22.87
CA HIS A 241 7.97 -17.92 -23.69
C HIS A 241 9.26 -18.23 -22.91
N ASP A 242 9.33 -17.78 -21.65
CA ASP A 242 10.50 -17.97 -20.79
C ASP A 242 10.60 -19.40 -20.23
N ASP A 243 9.53 -20.19 -20.24
CA ASP A 243 9.50 -21.60 -19.80
C ASP A 243 10.00 -22.54 -20.92
N ILE A 244 11.27 -22.38 -21.28
CA ILE A 244 11.94 -23.07 -22.40
C ILE A 244 11.79 -24.59 -22.30
N ASP A 245 11.94 -25.14 -21.09
CA ASP A 245 11.87 -26.58 -20.83
C ASP A 245 10.43 -27.08 -20.61
N GLN A 246 9.42 -26.20 -20.72
CA GLN A 246 7.99 -26.50 -20.53
C GLN A 246 7.68 -27.20 -19.20
N ILE A 247 8.39 -26.81 -18.14
CA ILE A 247 8.26 -27.40 -16.81
C ILE A 247 6.92 -26.98 -16.17
N PHE A 248 6.49 -25.74 -16.42
CA PHE A 248 5.36 -25.11 -15.73
C PHE A 248 4.13 -24.94 -16.61
N PHE A 249 4.31 -24.75 -17.91
CA PHE A 249 3.26 -24.52 -18.90
C PHE A 249 3.20 -25.69 -19.87
N LYS A 250 2.03 -26.34 -19.91
CA LYS A 250 1.79 -27.41 -20.87
C LYS A 250 1.62 -26.84 -22.28
N PRO A 251 2.07 -27.55 -23.33
CA PRO A 251 1.85 -27.18 -24.73
C PRO A 251 0.40 -27.46 -25.14
N LEU A 252 -0.54 -26.75 -24.53
CA LEU A 252 -1.97 -26.80 -24.81
C LEU A 252 -2.40 -25.44 -25.35
N ASN A 253 -3.15 -25.43 -26.45
CA ASN A 253 -3.61 -24.20 -27.12
C ASN A 253 -4.41 -23.27 -26.18
N ASP A 254 -5.07 -23.83 -25.15
CA ASP A 254 -5.92 -23.09 -24.22
C ASP A 254 -5.32 -22.94 -22.80
N GLU A 255 -4.05 -23.29 -22.56
CA GLU A 255 -3.47 -23.26 -21.21
C GLU A 255 -3.53 -21.87 -20.58
N VAL A 256 -3.26 -20.84 -21.37
CA VAL A 256 -3.31 -19.42 -20.95
C VAL A 256 -4.75 -19.04 -20.56
N GLU A 257 -5.73 -19.32 -21.43
CA GLU A 257 -7.15 -19.03 -21.15
C GLU A 257 -7.66 -19.80 -19.94
N ARG A 258 -7.29 -21.06 -19.81
CA ARG A 258 -7.67 -21.89 -18.67
C ARG A 258 -7.20 -21.28 -17.35
N ARG A 259 -5.97 -20.74 -17.30
CA ARG A 259 -5.42 -20.08 -16.11
C ARG A 259 -6.11 -18.75 -15.82
N ILE A 260 -6.34 -17.92 -16.83
CA ILE A 260 -7.09 -16.66 -16.69
C ILE A 260 -8.50 -16.92 -16.16
N ASN A 261 -9.20 -17.90 -16.73
CA ASN A 261 -10.55 -18.28 -16.29
C ASN A 261 -10.55 -18.79 -14.85
N SER A 262 -9.53 -19.57 -14.47
CA SER A 262 -9.37 -20.07 -13.10
C SER A 262 -9.12 -18.93 -12.10
N PHE A 263 -8.36 -17.91 -12.48
CA PHE A 263 -8.17 -16.71 -11.68
C PHE A 263 -9.47 -15.94 -11.49
N PHE A 264 -10.21 -15.63 -12.57
CA PHE A 264 -11.48 -14.92 -12.45
C PHE A 264 -12.52 -15.69 -11.64
N LEU A 265 -12.52 -17.03 -11.72
CA LEU A 265 -13.38 -17.87 -10.91
C LEU A 265 -13.09 -17.68 -9.42
N LEU A 266 -11.82 -17.74 -9.02
CA LEU A 266 -11.40 -17.60 -7.63
C LEU A 266 -11.66 -16.18 -7.10
N GLU A 267 -11.22 -15.15 -7.81
CA GLU A 267 -11.46 -13.75 -7.44
C GLU A 267 -12.96 -13.42 -7.31
N THR A 268 -13.78 -13.94 -8.22
CA THR A 268 -15.24 -13.76 -8.16
C THR A 268 -15.83 -14.49 -6.95
N ALA A 269 -15.31 -15.66 -6.59
CA ALA A 269 -15.76 -16.38 -5.39
C ALA A 269 -15.40 -15.59 -4.13
N ILE A 270 -14.16 -15.10 -4.00
CA ILE A 270 -13.73 -14.23 -2.90
C ILE A 270 -14.61 -12.98 -2.83
N ALA A 271 -14.85 -12.30 -3.96
CA ALA A 271 -15.68 -11.10 -4.05
C ALA A 271 -17.13 -11.34 -3.57
N LYS A 272 -17.68 -12.53 -3.83
CA LYS A 272 -19.02 -12.93 -3.37
C LYS A 272 -19.03 -13.17 -1.87
N VAL A 273 -18.05 -13.91 -1.34
CA VAL A 273 -17.90 -14.16 0.10
C VAL A 273 -17.75 -12.85 0.88
N MET A 274 -16.99 -11.88 0.35
CA MET A 274 -16.79 -10.59 1.01
C MET A 274 -18.06 -9.76 1.23
N ARG A 275 -19.13 -10.01 0.46
CA ARG A 275 -20.44 -9.38 0.73
C ARG A 275 -20.90 -9.69 2.16
N PHE A 276 -20.71 -10.94 2.60
CA PHE A 276 -21.09 -11.39 3.92
C PHE A 276 -20.40 -10.58 5.03
N PHE A 277 -19.07 -10.37 4.93
CA PHE A 277 -18.31 -9.61 5.92
C PHE A 277 -18.71 -8.12 5.94
N SER A 278 -18.98 -7.53 4.77
CA SER A 278 -19.38 -6.13 4.68
C SER A 278 -20.75 -5.84 5.35
N THR A 279 -21.66 -6.81 5.34
CA THR A 279 -22.98 -6.69 5.98
C THR A 279 -22.98 -7.13 7.45
N HIS A 280 -21.93 -7.81 7.91
CA HIS A 280 -21.79 -8.33 9.27
C HIS A 280 -20.52 -7.77 9.93
N LYS A 281 -20.41 -6.44 10.05
CA LYS A 281 -19.22 -5.78 10.64
C LYS A 281 -18.87 -6.30 12.04
N GLY A 282 -19.86 -6.69 12.84
CA GLY A 282 -19.64 -7.33 14.15
C GLY A 282 -18.96 -8.70 14.09
N PHE A 283 -19.07 -9.43 12.97
CA PHE A 283 -18.37 -10.69 12.75
C PHE A 283 -16.88 -10.47 12.45
N ILE A 284 -16.51 -9.38 11.75
CA ILE A 284 -15.09 -9.01 11.56
C ILE A 284 -14.45 -8.74 12.91
N SER A 285 -15.13 -7.99 13.80
CA SER A 285 -14.64 -7.75 15.17
C SER A 285 -14.40 -9.06 15.93
N LYS A 286 -15.29 -10.05 15.81
CA LYS A 286 -15.10 -11.39 16.39
C LYS A 286 -13.98 -12.19 15.74
N LEU A 287 -13.79 -12.07 14.42
CA LEU A 287 -12.72 -12.74 13.67
C LEU A 287 -11.34 -12.21 14.08
N THR A 288 -11.21 -10.89 14.24
CA THR A 288 -10.04 -10.23 14.81
C THR A 288 -9.76 -10.68 16.25
N LEU A 289 -10.81 -11.08 16.98
CA LEU A 289 -10.74 -11.53 18.37
C LEU A 289 -10.72 -13.06 18.54
N LEU A 290 -10.49 -13.86 17.48
CA LEU A 290 -10.59 -15.33 17.51
C LEU A 290 -9.68 -16.05 18.52
N HIS A 291 -8.82 -15.35 19.24
CA HIS A 291 -8.03 -15.89 20.34
C HIS A 291 -8.31 -15.25 21.71
N SER A 292 -9.48 -14.63 21.91
CA SER A 292 -10.00 -14.41 23.27
C SER A 292 -10.80 -15.62 23.76
N THR A 293 -10.26 -16.82 23.60
CA THR A 293 -10.64 -17.89 24.54
C THR A 293 -9.94 -17.53 25.85
N GLU A 294 -10.63 -16.75 26.68
CA GLU A 294 -10.40 -16.81 28.11
C GLU A 294 -10.41 -18.29 28.49
N ASN A 295 -9.44 -18.68 29.32
CA ASN A 295 -9.45 -19.94 30.04
C ASN A 295 -10.89 -20.32 30.37
N SER A 296 -11.36 -21.43 29.81
CA SER A 296 -12.37 -22.22 30.47
C SER A 296 -11.85 -22.46 31.88
N ARG A 297 -12.33 -21.67 32.84
CA ARG A 297 -12.27 -22.04 34.25
C ARG A 297 -12.93 -23.40 34.30
N THR A 298 -12.12 -24.40 34.58
CA THR A 298 -12.55 -25.67 35.14
C THR A 298 -13.41 -25.34 36.36
N GLU A 299 -14.72 -25.39 36.19
CA GLU A 299 -15.64 -25.66 37.30
C GLU A 299 -15.41 -27.13 37.68
N ASN A 300 -14.67 -27.32 38.76
CA ASN A 300 -14.73 -28.47 39.65
C ASN A 300 -14.88 -27.91 41.06
#